data_AF-A0A4U5QUW9-F1
#
_entry.id   AF-A0A4U5QUW9-F1
#
_cell.length_a   1.000
_cell.length_b   1.000
_cell.length_c   1.000
_cell.angle_alpha   90.00
_cell.angle_beta   90.00
_cell.angle_gamma   90.00
#
_symmetry.space_group_name_H-M   'P 1'
#
loop_
_entity.id
_entity.type
_entity.pdbx_description
1 polymer ?
#
loop_
_entity_poly.entity_id
_entity_poly.type
_entity_poly.pdbx_seq_one_letter_code
_entity_poly.pdbx_strand_id
1 'polypeptide(L)'
;MSKYGQELLLAAEMTNGLGEEEMKVVKLMEQLSEEGFEKMMKENGLDAMLTLGVDVSTVLAIGGYPALTVPAGYDSKGKPFGICFGGLKGMEPKLIEVAYAFEQATLSRKSPLSFSLDLKQNPCLSKL
;
A
#
# COMPACT_ATOMS: atom_id res chain seq x y z
N MET A 1 22.30 -21.18 -2.22
CA MET A 1 21.24 -20.61 -1.36
C MET A 1 19.89 -21.10 -1.87
N SER A 2 18.96 -21.43 -0.96
CA SER A 2 17.65 -22.01 -1.34
C SER A 2 16.77 -20.96 -2.02
N LYS A 3 15.78 -21.40 -2.80
CA LYS A 3 14.91 -20.56 -3.64
C LYS A 3 14.22 -19.39 -2.90
N TYR A 4 14.07 -19.48 -1.57
CA TYR A 4 13.37 -18.46 -0.76
C TYR A 4 14.11 -18.02 0.52
N GLY A 5 15.12 -18.76 1.00
CA GLY A 5 16.01 -18.30 2.08
C GLY A 5 15.33 -17.94 3.43
N GLN A 6 16.15 -17.59 4.43
CA GLN A 6 15.73 -17.05 5.73
C GLN A 6 16.69 -15.95 6.23
N GLU A 7 17.48 -15.38 5.33
CA GLU A 7 18.60 -14.50 5.67
C GLU A 7 18.13 -13.25 6.42
N LEU A 8 16.96 -12.70 6.07
CA LEU A 8 16.39 -11.53 6.75
C LEU A 8 16.00 -11.83 8.20
N LEU A 9 15.40 -13.00 8.47
CA LEU A 9 15.02 -13.41 9.81
C LEU A 9 16.25 -13.72 10.67
N LEU A 10 17.24 -14.41 10.10
CA LEU A 10 18.51 -14.67 10.78
C LEU A 10 19.27 -13.37 11.06
N ALA A 11 19.28 -12.42 10.13
CA ALA A 11 19.87 -11.10 10.34
C ALA A 11 19.16 -10.32 11.45
N ALA A 12 17.83 -10.37 11.52
CA ALA A 12 17.05 -9.75 12.58
C ALA A 12 17.34 -10.37 13.97
N GLU A 13 17.41 -11.71 14.05
CA GLU A 13 17.76 -12.43 15.29
C GLU A 13 19.18 -12.09 15.78
N MET A 14 20.12 -11.84 14.87
CA MET A 14 21.48 -11.42 15.21
C MET A 14 21.59 -9.96 15.67
N THR A 15 20.51 -9.18 15.66
CA THR A 15 20.51 -7.81 16.20
C THR A 15 20.33 -7.80 17.72
N ASN A 16 20.67 -6.67 18.35
CA ASN A 16 20.42 -6.46 19.78
C ASN A 16 19.01 -5.87 20.06
N GLY A 17 18.12 -5.86 19.07
CA GLY A 17 16.80 -5.23 19.17
C GLY A 17 16.86 -3.69 19.15
N LEU A 18 15.89 -3.04 19.81
CA LEU A 18 15.81 -1.59 19.91
C LEU A 18 16.68 -1.06 21.06
N GLY A 19 17.73 -0.30 20.73
CA GLY A 19 18.59 0.41 21.67
C GLY A 19 18.45 1.93 21.57
N GLU A 20 19.40 2.66 22.17
CA GLU A 20 19.38 4.12 22.18
C GLU A 20 19.48 4.74 20.78
N GLU A 21 20.31 4.17 19.90
CA GLU A 21 20.48 4.66 18.53
C GLU A 21 19.22 4.44 17.68
N GLU A 22 18.60 3.26 17.77
CA GLU A 22 17.34 2.97 17.09
C GLU A 22 16.24 3.92 17.56
N MET A 23 16.15 4.20 18.86
CA MET A 23 15.17 5.15 19.40
C MET A 23 15.43 6.59 18.95
N LYS A 24 16.69 7.01 18.72
CA LYS A 24 16.98 8.32 18.10
C LYS A 24 16.47 8.37 16.66
N VAL A 25 16.66 7.30 15.89
CA VAL A 25 16.17 7.21 14.51
C VAL A 25 14.63 7.22 14.48
N VAL A 26 13.96 6.51 15.39
CA VAL A 26 12.48 6.55 15.52
C VAL A 26 11.98 7.98 15.76
N LYS A 27 12.59 8.71 16.70
CA LYS A 27 12.23 10.11 16.97
C LYS A 27 12.49 11.02 15.77
N LEU A 28 13.60 10.82 15.07
CA LEU A 28 13.89 11.57 13.85
C LEU A 28 12.84 11.28 12.77
N MET A 29 12.42 10.02 12.59
CA MET A 29 11.39 9.65 11.64
C MET A 29 10.03 10.28 11.98
N GLU A 30 9.66 10.31 13.26
CA GLU A 30 8.46 11.01 13.75
C GLU A 30 8.52 12.50 13.42
N GLN A 31 9.63 13.17 13.75
CA GLN A 31 9.84 14.59 13.45
C GLN A 31 9.75 14.87 11.94
N LEU A 32 10.41 14.06 11.11
CA LEU A 32 10.35 14.20 9.64
C LEU A 32 8.94 13.97 9.09
N SER A 33 8.15 13.11 9.73
CA SER A 33 6.76 12.86 9.35
C SER A 33 5.86 14.06 9.65
N GLU A 34 6.03 14.66 10.83
CA GLU A 34 5.33 15.87 11.26
C GLU A 34 5.71 17.08 10.40
N GLU A 35 7.00 17.35 10.25
CA GLU A 35 7.53 18.50 9.50
C GLU A 35 7.38 18.36 7.98
N GLY A 36 7.24 17.13 7.49
CA GLY A 36 7.05 16.81 6.08
C GLY A 36 5.58 16.73 5.69
N PHE A 37 5.03 15.51 5.72
CA PHE A 37 3.70 15.23 5.20
C PHE A 37 2.60 15.98 5.97
N GLU A 38 2.62 15.92 7.30
CA GLU A 38 1.55 16.53 8.10
C GLU A 38 1.53 18.05 7.98
N LYS A 39 2.70 18.69 8.10
CA LYS A 39 2.85 20.13 7.89
C LYS A 39 2.37 20.53 6.49
N MET A 40 2.80 19.82 5.44
CA MET A 40 2.41 20.12 4.06
C MET A 40 0.90 20.03 3.86
N MET A 41 0.25 18.99 4.38
CA MET A 41 -1.21 18.83 4.32
C MET A 41 -1.93 19.97 5.04
N LYS A 42 -1.48 20.34 6.25
CA LYS A 42 -2.10 21.39 7.07
C LYS A 42 -1.92 22.80 6.48
N GLU A 43 -0.70 23.16 6.08
CA GLU A 43 -0.40 24.50 5.56
C GLU A 43 -1.13 24.80 4.25
N ASN A 44 -1.36 23.78 3.43
CA ASN A 44 -2.07 23.92 2.16
C ASN A 44 -3.58 23.60 2.28
N GLY A 45 -4.07 23.24 3.47
CA GLY A 45 -5.47 22.89 3.69
C GLY A 45 -5.97 21.74 2.79
N LEU A 46 -5.15 20.69 2.62
CA LEU A 46 -5.46 19.59 1.71
C LEU A 46 -6.38 18.54 2.34
N ASP A 47 -7.37 18.09 1.57
CA ASP A 47 -8.30 17.03 1.99
C ASP A 47 -7.76 15.61 1.74
N ALA A 48 -6.80 15.46 0.82
CA ALA A 48 -6.14 14.19 0.53
C ALA A 48 -4.87 14.43 -0.29
N MET A 49 -3.90 13.51 -0.15
CA MET A 49 -2.77 13.32 -1.07
C MET A 49 -3.03 12.08 -1.93
N LEU A 50 -2.48 12.07 -3.14
CA LEU A 50 -2.70 11.02 -4.12
C LEU A 50 -1.38 10.56 -4.75
N THR A 51 -1.16 9.23 -4.83
CA THR A 51 -0.04 8.65 -5.61
C THR A 51 -0.49 7.48 -6.47
N LEU A 52 0.24 7.20 -7.54
CA LEU A 52 0.13 5.94 -8.25
C LEU A 52 0.71 4.81 -7.40
N GLY A 53 0.05 3.65 -7.38
CA GLY A 53 0.55 2.50 -6.63
C GLY A 53 0.65 2.77 -5.12
N VAL A 54 1.73 2.28 -4.49
CA VAL A 54 1.94 2.31 -3.04
C VAL A 54 3.17 3.12 -2.63
N ASP A 55 3.65 3.99 -3.53
CA ASP A 55 4.92 4.70 -3.38
C ASP A 55 4.99 5.55 -2.10
N VAL A 56 3.84 5.97 -1.58
CA VAL A 56 3.75 6.79 -0.38
C VAL A 56 3.53 6.01 0.92
N SER A 57 3.46 4.67 0.84
CA SER A 57 3.17 3.80 1.98
C SER A 57 4.11 4.02 3.16
N THR A 58 5.42 4.17 2.92
CA THR A 58 6.40 4.40 3.99
C THR A 58 6.17 5.73 4.70
N VAL A 59 5.89 6.80 3.96
CA VAL A 59 5.64 8.15 4.53
C VAL A 59 4.41 8.13 5.43
N LEU A 60 3.34 7.49 4.97
CA LEU A 60 2.11 7.38 5.74
C LEU A 60 2.27 6.43 6.93
N ALA A 61 2.97 5.30 6.76
CA ALA A 61 3.17 4.31 7.81
C ALA A 61 4.01 4.83 8.97
N ILE A 62 5.08 5.58 8.70
CA ILE A 62 5.93 6.19 9.75
C ILE A 62 5.08 7.10 10.65
N GLY A 63 4.23 7.94 10.05
CA GLY A 63 3.39 8.87 10.80
C GLY A 63 2.12 8.24 11.37
N GLY A 64 1.78 7.01 10.99
CA GLY A 64 0.51 6.37 11.34
C GLY A 64 -0.70 7.07 10.71
N TYR A 65 -0.55 7.55 9.48
CA TYR A 65 -1.59 8.24 8.72
C TYR A 65 -2.45 7.25 7.93
N PRO A 66 -3.78 7.49 7.82
CA PRO A 66 -4.66 6.62 7.06
C PRO A 66 -4.38 6.69 5.55
N ALA A 67 -4.51 5.53 4.90
CA ALA A 67 -4.36 5.38 3.46
C ALA A 67 -5.38 4.38 2.91
N LEU A 68 -5.84 4.59 1.67
CA LEU A 68 -6.73 3.68 0.96
C LEU A 68 -6.38 3.65 -0.53
N THR A 69 -6.23 2.45 -1.10
CA THR A 69 -5.97 2.26 -2.52
C THR A 69 -7.21 1.74 -3.24
N VAL A 70 -7.54 2.36 -4.37
CA VAL A 70 -8.64 1.94 -5.26
C VAL A 70 -8.11 1.58 -6.65
N PRO A 71 -8.73 0.63 -7.37
CA PRO A 71 -8.34 0.29 -8.73
C PRO A 71 -8.47 1.50 -9.67
N ALA A 72 -7.42 1.78 -10.45
CA ALA A 72 -7.37 2.93 -11.34
C ALA A 72 -7.17 2.56 -12.83
N GLY A 73 -6.84 1.30 -13.11
CA GLY A 73 -6.75 0.83 -14.48
C GLY A 73 -5.79 -0.34 -14.66
N TYR A 74 -5.36 -0.51 -15.91
CA TYR A 74 -4.44 -1.56 -16.34
C TYR A 74 -3.42 -0.97 -17.31
N ASP A 75 -2.16 -1.41 -17.24
CA ASP A 75 -1.15 -1.03 -18.22
C ASP A 75 -1.37 -1.74 -19.57
N SER A 76 -0.51 -1.45 -20.55
CA SER A 76 -0.58 -2.05 -21.90
C SER A 76 -0.42 -3.58 -21.93
N LYS A 77 0.07 -4.18 -20.84
CA LYS A 77 0.23 -5.63 -20.66
C LYS A 77 -0.90 -6.24 -19.83
N GLY A 78 -1.89 -5.45 -19.43
CA GLY A 78 -2.99 -5.90 -18.58
C GLY A 78 -2.62 -6.02 -17.10
N LYS A 79 -1.50 -5.45 -16.65
CA LYS A 79 -1.17 -5.40 -15.21
C LYS A 79 -2.04 -4.35 -14.53
N PRO A 80 -2.82 -4.70 -13.49
CA PRO A 80 -3.62 -3.71 -12.77
C PRO A 80 -2.73 -2.73 -12.02
N PHE A 81 -3.16 -1.48 -11.94
CA PHE A 81 -2.61 -0.49 -11.04
C PHE A 81 -3.74 0.22 -10.28
N GLY A 82 -3.40 0.67 -9.08
CA GLY A 82 -4.29 1.44 -8.22
C GLY A 82 -3.77 2.84 -8.01
N ILE A 83 -4.62 3.68 -7.45
CA ILE A 83 -4.28 4.98 -6.91
C ILE A 83 -4.47 4.91 -5.39
N CYS A 84 -3.46 5.35 -4.64
CA CYS A 84 -3.49 5.44 -3.19
C CYS A 84 -3.82 6.87 -2.76
N PHE A 85 -4.86 6.99 -1.94
CA PHE A 85 -5.23 8.21 -1.24
C PHE A 85 -4.68 8.15 0.18
N GLY A 86 -4.04 9.23 0.62
CA GLY A 86 -3.53 9.41 1.99
C GLY A 86 -4.10 10.67 2.63
N GLY A 87 -4.31 10.65 3.95
CA GLY A 87 -4.85 11.78 4.70
C GLY A 87 -4.23 11.89 6.08
N LEU A 88 -4.55 12.94 6.83
CA LEU A 88 -4.13 13.06 8.23
C LEU A 88 -4.92 12.10 9.12
N LYS A 89 -4.44 11.88 10.35
CA LYS A 89 -5.14 11.11 11.38
C LYS A 89 -6.55 11.68 11.59
N GLY A 90 -7.56 10.82 11.61
CA GLY A 90 -8.97 11.22 11.75
C GLY A 90 -9.68 11.58 10.44
N MET A 91 -8.97 11.59 9.30
CA MET A 91 -9.55 11.85 7.98
C MET A 91 -10.10 10.61 7.28
N GLU A 92 -10.18 9.46 7.94
CA GLU A 92 -10.71 8.21 7.39
C GLU A 92 -12.09 8.39 6.73
N PRO A 93 -13.08 9.11 7.33
CA PRO A 93 -14.36 9.34 6.67
C PRO A 93 -14.23 10.12 5.36
N LYS A 94 -13.38 11.16 5.35
CA LYS A 94 -13.11 11.99 4.16
C LYS A 94 -12.43 11.18 3.06
N LEU A 95 -11.47 10.32 3.43
CA LEU A 95 -10.79 9.45 2.48
C LEU A 95 -11.75 8.44 1.85
N ILE A 96 -12.69 7.88 2.63
CA ILE A 96 -13.72 6.99 2.10
C ILE A 96 -14.63 7.73 1.11
N GLU A 97 -15.06 8.96 1.42
CA GLU A 97 -15.87 9.79 0.51
C GLU A 97 -15.17 10.03 -0.82
N VAL A 98 -13.91 10.49 -0.78
CA VAL A 98 -13.12 10.82 -1.98
C VAL A 98 -12.85 9.57 -2.81
N ALA A 99 -12.46 8.47 -2.16
CA ALA A 99 -12.17 7.23 -2.87
C ALA A 99 -13.42 6.58 -3.47
N TYR A 100 -14.55 6.65 -2.76
CA TYR A 100 -15.83 6.19 -3.30
C TYR A 100 -16.24 7.03 -4.52
N ALA A 101 -16.12 8.36 -4.45
CA ALA A 101 -16.39 9.21 -5.59
C ALA A 101 -15.51 8.85 -6.80
N PHE A 102 -14.21 8.59 -6.58
CA PHE A 102 -13.30 8.13 -7.64
C PHE A 102 -13.70 6.76 -8.20
N GLU A 103 -14.02 5.80 -7.34
CA GLU A 103 -14.45 4.47 -7.76
C GLU A 103 -15.72 4.55 -8.63
N GLN A 104 -16.73 5.29 -8.18
CA GLN A 104 -18.00 5.44 -8.89
C GLN A 104 -17.85 6.21 -10.21
N ALA A 105 -16.96 7.21 -10.26
CA ALA A 105 -16.71 7.97 -11.48
C ALA A 105 -15.97 7.16 -12.55
N THR A 106 -15.12 6.21 -12.15
CA THR A 106 -14.22 5.51 -13.08
C THR A 106 -14.63 4.07 -13.38
N LEU A 107 -15.20 3.36 -12.39
CA LEU A 107 -15.54 1.94 -12.47
C LEU A 107 -14.40 1.08 -13.05
N SER A 108 -13.16 1.46 -12.73
CA SER A 108 -11.95 0.95 -13.39
C SER A 108 -11.69 -0.53 -13.19
N ARG A 109 -12.23 -1.11 -12.11
CA ARG A 109 -12.02 -2.52 -11.75
C ARG A 109 -12.73 -3.44 -12.74
N LYS A 110 -11.98 -4.33 -13.37
CA LYS A 110 -12.52 -5.46 -14.14
C LYS A 110 -12.35 -6.74 -13.34
N SER A 111 -13.34 -7.64 -13.40
CA SER A 111 -13.14 -8.99 -12.90
C SER A 111 -11.98 -9.61 -13.69
N PRO A 112 -11.01 -10.30 -13.03
CA PRO A 112 -10.10 -11.12 -13.80
C PRO A 112 -10.92 -12.11 -14.61
N LEU A 113 -10.49 -12.40 -15.84
CA LEU A 113 -11.04 -13.53 -16.58
C LEU A 113 -10.85 -14.73 -15.67
N SER A 114 -11.95 -15.36 -15.26
CA SER A 114 -11.85 -16.69 -14.66
C SER A 114 -11.07 -17.52 -15.66
N PHE A 115 -9.97 -18.14 -15.24
CA PHE A 115 -9.67 -19.44 -15.83
C PHE A 115 -10.97 -20.21 -15.66
N SER A 116 -11.72 -20.40 -16.75
CA SER A 116 -12.61 -21.55 -16.80
C SER A 116 -11.66 -22.69 -16.43
N LEU A 117 -11.89 -23.29 -15.26
CA LEU A 117 -11.37 -24.61 -14.99
C LEU A 117 -12.04 -25.48 -16.04
N ASP A 118 -11.49 -25.45 -17.26
CA ASP A 118 -11.73 -26.46 -18.26
C ASP A 118 -11.08 -27.72 -17.69
N LEU A 119 -11.83 -28.37 -16.80
CA LEU A 119 -11.56 -29.71 -16.29
C LEU A 119 -11.46 -30.73 -17.45
N LYS A 120 -11.76 -30.30 -18.69
CA LYS A 120 -11.56 -31.04 -19.93
C LYS A 120 -10.16 -30.92 -20.54
N GLN A 121 -9.32 -29.98 -20.09
CA GLN A 121 -7.97 -29.78 -20.65
C GLN A 121 -6.83 -30.30 -19.75
N ASN A 122 -7.14 -30.83 -18.56
CA ASN A 122 -6.15 -31.47 -17.69
C ASN A 122 -6.38 -32.98 -17.60
N PRO A 123 -5.68 -33.80 -18.41
CA PRO A 123 -5.81 -35.27 -18.35
C PRO A 123 -5.32 -35.88 -17.03
N CYS A 124 -4.67 -35.09 -16.15
CA CYS A 124 -4.18 -35.55 -14.85
C CYS A 124 -5.23 -35.50 -13.71
N LEU A 125 -6.40 -34.88 -13.91
CA LEU A 125 -7.46 -34.78 -12.89
C LEU A 125 -8.57 -35.83 -13.06
N SER A 126 -8.47 -36.75 -14.02
CA SER A 126 -9.46 -37.79 -14.29
C SER A 126 -9.24 -39.11 -13.52
N LYS A 127 -8.29 -39.14 -12.59
CA LYS A 127 -7.93 -40.33 -11.79
C LYS A 127 -8.07 -40.12 -10.28
N LEU A 128 -8.90 -39.18 -9.84
CA LEU A 128 -9.41 -39.13 -8.47
C LEU A 128 -10.84 -39.67 -8.45
#